data_AF-Q8XZB6-F1
#
_entry.id   AF-Q8XZB6-F1
#
_cell.length_a   1.000
_cell.length_b   1.000
_cell.length_c   1.000
_cell.angle_alpha   90.00
_cell.angle_beta   90.00
_cell.angle_gamma   90.00
#
_symmetry.space_group_name_H-M   'P 1'
#
loop_
_entity.id
_entity.type
_entity.pdbx_description
1 polymer ?
#
loop_
_entity_poly.entity_id
_entity_poly.type
_entity_poly.pdbx_seq_one_letter_code
_entity_poly.pdbx_strand_id
1 'polypeptide(L)'
;MSVASLLSKAQAMGVRLILNGDGVKLRGPADSIAALKPELAAHKPEIVAHLRRAANDASDLSCYPVADGPFMPWCPPMPPERVEGLLADLRTTIGRVADIEGWTDERRAHLLGLVARQPISTLADDLAYFRERLSAIEATARAAEIGRYALAEHDAIRKCSTCQHMTHHAHGVPVRCQMGKALGRRHHDWLDAPDTLNTCKQHHPRRG
;
A
#
# COMPACT_ATOMS: atom_id res chain seq x y z
N MET A 1 -2.27 -1.30 -52.34
CA MET A 1 -2.57 -2.10 -51.12
C MET A 1 -1.64 -1.58 -50.03
N SER A 2 -2.10 -1.34 -48.79
CA SER A 2 -1.20 -0.82 -47.74
C SER A 2 -0.38 -1.97 -47.13
N VAL A 3 0.83 -1.67 -46.64
CA VAL A 3 1.70 -2.66 -45.97
C VAL A 3 0.97 -3.37 -44.83
N ALA A 4 0.17 -2.64 -44.04
CA ALA A 4 -0.64 -3.20 -42.96
C ALA A 4 -1.66 -4.24 -43.48
N SER A 5 -2.40 -3.92 -44.56
CA SER A 5 -3.36 -4.86 -45.15
C SER A 5 -2.69 -6.11 -45.75
N LEU A 6 -1.47 -5.97 -46.29
CA LEU A 6 -0.67 -7.06 -46.81
C LEU A 6 -0.16 -7.98 -45.68
N LEU A 7 0.25 -7.42 -44.54
CA LEU A 7 0.63 -8.16 -43.35
C LEU A 7 -0.57 -8.90 -42.72
N SER A 8 -1.73 -8.26 -42.65
CA SER A 8 -2.97 -8.90 -42.18
C SER A 8 -3.39 -10.06 -43.09
N LYS A 9 -3.28 -9.89 -44.43
CA LYS A 9 -3.53 -10.96 -45.41
C LYS A 9 -2.54 -12.12 -45.20
N ALA A 10 -1.25 -11.84 -45.01
CA ALA A 10 -0.25 -12.87 -44.75
C ALA A 10 -0.53 -13.64 -43.46
N GLN A 11 -0.90 -12.95 -42.37
CA GLN A 11 -1.27 -13.57 -41.11
C GLN A 11 -2.50 -14.46 -41.24
N ALA A 12 -3.55 -13.99 -41.95
CA ALA A 12 -4.76 -14.77 -42.21
C ALA A 12 -4.48 -16.04 -43.01
N MET A 13 -3.47 -16.03 -43.88
CA MET A 13 -3.00 -17.19 -44.64
C MET A 13 -1.99 -18.08 -43.88
N GLY A 14 -1.76 -17.79 -42.59
CA GLY A 14 -0.83 -18.54 -41.74
C GLY A 14 0.65 -18.26 -42.01
N VAL A 15 0.98 -17.19 -42.72
CA VAL A 15 2.35 -16.80 -43.07
C VAL A 15 2.84 -15.69 -42.13
N ARG A 16 3.92 -15.99 -41.41
CA ARG A 16 4.63 -15.03 -40.56
C ARG A 16 5.85 -14.48 -41.28
N LEU A 17 6.06 -13.17 -41.15
CA LEU A 17 7.20 -12.45 -41.68
C LEU A 17 8.16 -12.15 -40.53
N ILE A 18 9.43 -12.53 -40.68
CA ILE A 18 10.46 -12.37 -39.65
C ILE A 18 11.59 -11.53 -40.25
N LEU A 19 11.95 -10.43 -39.57
CA LEU A 19 13.09 -9.61 -39.96
C LEU A 19 14.40 -10.37 -39.72
N ASN A 20 15.28 -10.37 -40.71
CA ASN A 20 16.60 -10.98 -40.64
C ASN A 20 17.61 -10.02 -41.28
N GLY A 21 18.10 -9.07 -40.50
CA GLY A 21 18.93 -7.96 -40.98
C GLY A 21 18.16 -7.04 -41.93
N ASP A 22 18.61 -6.96 -43.18
CA ASP A 22 17.93 -6.24 -44.28
C ASP A 22 16.93 -7.13 -45.06
N GLY A 23 16.80 -8.40 -44.67
CA GLY A 23 15.93 -9.37 -45.31
C GLY A 23 14.66 -9.66 -44.51
N VAL A 24 13.65 -10.21 -45.20
CA VAL A 24 12.44 -10.76 -44.60
C VAL A 24 12.38 -12.25 -44.88
N LYS A 25 12.33 -13.07 -43.82
CA LYS A 25 12.10 -14.51 -43.89
C LYS A 25 10.61 -14.81 -43.75
N LEU A 26 10.09 -15.72 -44.56
CA LEU A 26 8.69 -16.16 -44.52
C LEU A 26 8.62 -17.55 -43.86
N ARG A 27 7.71 -17.72 -42.91
CA ARG A 27 7.38 -19.03 -42.30
C ARG A 27 5.88 -19.28 -42.36
N GLY A 28 5.47 -20.46 -42.81
CA GLY A 28 4.08 -20.83 -42.99
C GLY A 28 3.91 -21.96 -44.00
N PRO A 29 2.66 -22.29 -44.35
CA PRO A 29 2.35 -23.30 -45.37
C PRO A 29 3.01 -22.95 -46.72
N ALA A 30 3.59 -23.93 -47.40
CA ALA A 30 4.34 -23.72 -48.65
C ALA A 30 3.49 -23.07 -49.74
N ASP A 31 2.24 -23.50 -49.88
CA ASP A 31 1.29 -22.97 -50.87
C ASP A 31 0.93 -21.52 -50.59
N SER A 32 0.69 -21.17 -49.33
CA SER A 32 0.44 -19.79 -48.89
C SER A 32 1.65 -18.88 -49.11
N ILE A 33 2.87 -19.40 -48.87
CA ILE A 33 4.11 -18.65 -49.13
C ILE A 33 4.27 -18.43 -50.64
N ALA A 34 4.07 -19.45 -51.46
CA ALA A 34 4.20 -19.34 -52.91
C ALA A 34 3.21 -18.31 -53.49
N ALA A 35 1.97 -18.27 -53.00
CA ALA A 35 0.96 -17.31 -53.40
C ALA A 35 1.30 -15.86 -52.99
N LEU A 36 1.87 -15.66 -51.81
CA LEU A 36 2.16 -14.32 -51.27
C LEU A 36 3.53 -13.75 -51.71
N LYS A 37 4.47 -14.61 -52.08
CA LYS A 37 5.84 -14.22 -52.45
C LYS A 37 5.93 -13.09 -53.50
N PRO A 38 5.17 -13.10 -54.62
CA PRO A 38 5.29 -12.01 -55.61
C PRO A 38 4.76 -10.67 -55.08
N GLU A 39 3.67 -10.66 -54.31
CA GLU A 39 3.11 -9.45 -53.70
C GLU A 39 4.05 -8.88 -52.63
N LEU A 40 4.65 -9.75 -51.81
CA LEU A 40 5.62 -9.36 -50.78
C LEU A 40 6.95 -8.85 -51.35
N ALA A 41 7.38 -9.39 -52.49
CA ALA A 41 8.58 -8.93 -53.18
C ALA A 41 8.42 -7.50 -53.72
N ALA A 42 7.23 -7.13 -54.21
CA ALA A 42 6.94 -5.79 -54.72
C ALA A 42 7.01 -4.70 -53.64
N HIS A 43 6.69 -5.04 -52.38
CA HIS A 43 6.63 -4.10 -51.26
C HIS A 43 7.74 -4.30 -50.21
N LYS A 44 8.80 -5.05 -50.55
CA LYS A 44 9.87 -5.45 -49.63
C LYS A 44 10.47 -4.29 -48.80
N PRO A 45 10.88 -3.13 -49.37
CA PRO A 45 11.51 -2.07 -48.58
C PRO A 45 10.55 -1.44 -47.56
N GLU A 46 9.27 -1.31 -47.93
CA GLU A 46 8.23 -0.74 -47.07
C GLU A 46 7.88 -1.71 -45.92
N ILE A 47 7.85 -3.01 -46.19
CA ILE A 47 7.67 -4.07 -45.19
C ILE A 47 8.84 -4.05 -44.19
N VAL A 48 10.09 -3.97 -44.66
CA VAL A 48 11.27 -3.91 -43.78
C VAL A 48 11.23 -2.66 -42.90
N ALA A 49 10.90 -1.49 -43.46
CA ALA A 49 10.78 -0.26 -42.69
C ALA A 49 9.67 -0.34 -41.63
N HIS A 50 8.52 -0.94 -41.97
CA HIS A 50 7.42 -1.15 -41.03
C HIS A 50 7.79 -2.11 -39.90
N LEU A 51 8.41 -3.24 -40.22
CA LEU A 51 8.86 -4.22 -39.24
C LEU A 51 9.98 -3.68 -38.34
N ARG A 52 10.88 -2.84 -38.87
CA ARG A 52 11.92 -2.16 -38.06
C ARG A 52 11.33 -1.15 -37.10
N ARG A 53 10.36 -0.35 -37.55
CA ARG A 53 9.67 0.61 -36.68
C ARG A 53 8.97 -0.11 -35.54
N ALA A 54 8.20 -1.15 -35.84
CA ALA A 54 7.54 -1.99 -34.84
C ALA A 54 8.53 -2.66 -33.87
N ALA A 55 9.70 -3.12 -34.35
CA ALA A 55 10.72 -3.72 -33.50
C ALA A 55 11.43 -2.70 -32.59
N ASN A 56 11.64 -1.47 -33.07
CA ASN A 56 12.23 -0.39 -32.28
C ASN A 56 11.24 0.17 -31.25
N ASP A 57 9.96 0.30 -31.61
CA ASP A 57 8.89 0.68 -30.67
C ASP A 57 8.72 -0.36 -29.55
N ALA A 58 8.97 -1.64 -29.84
CA ALA A 58 8.99 -2.72 -28.85
C ALA A 58 10.25 -2.74 -27.96
N SER A 59 11.34 -2.06 -28.38
CA SER A 59 12.59 -1.97 -27.61
C SER A 59 12.60 -0.82 -26.60
N ASP A 60 11.65 0.12 -26.69
CA ASP A 60 11.54 1.29 -25.80
C ASP A 60 10.65 1.04 -24.57
N LEU A 61 10.21 -0.21 -24.38
CA LEU A 61 9.37 -0.62 -23.27
C LEU A 61 10.10 -1.68 -22.45
N SER A 62 10.74 -1.25 -21.37
CA SER A 62 11.18 -2.13 -20.28
C SER A 62 9.95 -2.74 -19.59
N CYS A 63 9.26 -3.64 -20.28
CA CYS A 63 8.05 -4.28 -19.82
C CYS A 63 8.37 -5.68 -19.33
N TYR A 64 7.88 -5.94 -18.12
CA TYR A 64 7.76 -7.26 -17.52
C TYR A 64 6.91 -8.22 -18.33
N PRO A 65 6.88 -9.52 -17.97
CA PRO A 65 6.09 -10.52 -18.64
C PRO A 65 4.63 -10.30 -18.23
N VAL A 66 4.00 -9.36 -18.92
CA VAL A 66 2.57 -9.41 -19.17
C VAL A 66 2.30 -10.70 -19.95
N ALA A 67 1.08 -11.23 -19.96
CA ALA A 67 0.75 -12.43 -20.74
C ALA A 67 1.24 -12.36 -22.22
N ASP A 68 1.34 -11.14 -22.77
CA ASP A 68 1.84 -10.83 -24.11
C ASP A 68 3.29 -10.28 -24.16
N GLY A 69 4.00 -10.29 -23.02
CA GLY A 69 5.37 -9.79 -22.89
C GLY A 69 6.45 -10.83 -23.24
N PRO A 70 7.73 -10.41 -23.35
CA PRO A 70 8.83 -11.33 -23.63
C PRO A 70 8.88 -12.47 -22.59
N PHE A 71 8.94 -13.71 -23.09
CA PHE A 71 8.95 -14.91 -22.24
C PHE A 71 10.18 -14.92 -21.31
N MET A 72 9.94 -14.89 -20.00
CA MET A 72 10.99 -15.05 -18.97
C MET A 72 10.76 -16.38 -18.21
N PRO A 73 11.60 -17.41 -18.40
CA PRO A 73 11.31 -18.76 -17.88
C PRO A 73 11.30 -18.90 -16.35
N TRP A 74 11.82 -17.91 -15.61
CA TRP A 74 11.86 -17.90 -14.14
C TRP A 74 10.79 -17.02 -13.50
N CYS A 75 9.98 -16.30 -14.28
CA CYS A 75 8.93 -15.42 -13.76
C CYS A 75 7.58 -15.81 -14.39
N PRO A 76 6.62 -16.33 -13.61
CA PRO A 76 5.28 -16.57 -14.12
C PRO A 76 4.70 -15.27 -14.70
N PRO A 77 4.13 -15.30 -15.92
CA PRO A 77 3.53 -14.11 -16.51
C PRO A 77 2.41 -13.58 -15.62
N MET A 78 2.37 -12.26 -15.47
CA MET A 78 1.35 -11.57 -14.67
C MET A 78 0.38 -10.85 -15.62
N PRO A 79 -0.95 -11.02 -15.46
CA PRO A 79 -1.89 -10.29 -16.31
C PRO A 79 -1.77 -8.78 -16.06
N PRO A 80 -1.93 -7.94 -17.10
CA PRO A 80 -1.71 -6.50 -16.97
C PRO A 80 -2.64 -5.85 -15.95
N GLU A 81 -3.87 -6.33 -15.82
CA GLU A 81 -4.84 -5.84 -14.83
C GLU A 81 -4.34 -6.07 -13.39
N ARG A 82 -3.61 -7.17 -13.16
CA ARG A 82 -3.03 -7.46 -11.84
C ARG A 82 -1.85 -6.54 -11.55
N VAL A 83 -1.05 -6.21 -12.56
CA VAL A 83 0.05 -5.24 -12.41
C VAL A 83 -0.50 -3.86 -12.05
N GLU A 84 -1.53 -3.41 -12.77
CA GLU A 84 -2.20 -2.13 -12.49
C GLU A 84 -2.80 -2.09 -11.09
N GLY A 85 -3.45 -3.18 -10.66
CA GLY A 85 -3.99 -3.31 -9.31
C GLY A 85 -2.90 -3.20 -8.23
N LEU A 86 -1.78 -3.90 -8.40
CA LEU A 86 -0.66 -3.83 -7.44
C LEU A 86 -0.04 -2.42 -7.38
N LEU A 87 0.12 -1.76 -8.53
CA LEU A 87 0.62 -0.38 -8.59
C LEU A 87 -0.33 0.61 -7.89
N ALA A 88 -1.64 0.48 -8.12
CA ALA A 88 -2.65 1.32 -7.49
C ALA A 88 -2.66 1.14 -5.97
N ASP A 89 -2.63 -0.11 -5.50
CA ASP A 89 -2.57 -0.47 -4.08
C ASP A 89 -1.31 0.08 -3.41
N LEU A 90 -0.16 -0.06 -4.07
CA LEU A 90 1.13 0.41 -3.56
C LEU A 90 1.15 1.95 -3.44
N ARG A 91 0.73 2.66 -4.49
CA ARG A 91 0.63 4.13 -4.47
C ARG A 91 -0.30 4.63 -3.36
N THR A 92 -1.44 3.98 -3.19
CA THR A 92 -2.42 4.32 -2.15
C THR A 92 -1.84 4.09 -0.76
N THR A 93 -1.18 2.95 -0.55
CA THR A 93 -0.59 2.59 0.75
C THR A 93 0.56 3.53 1.11
N ILE A 94 1.45 3.84 0.17
CA ILE A 94 2.51 4.85 0.34
C ILE A 94 1.92 6.21 0.70
N GLY A 95 0.84 6.62 0.01
CA GLY A 95 0.14 7.87 0.31
C GLY A 95 -0.31 7.93 1.77
N ARG A 96 -0.97 6.88 2.27
CA ARG A 96 -1.42 6.82 3.67
C ARG A 96 -0.25 6.84 4.66
N VAL A 97 0.84 6.12 4.38
CA VAL A 97 2.05 6.17 5.23
C VAL A 97 2.65 7.58 5.26
N ALA A 98 2.78 8.21 4.09
CA ALA A 98 3.30 9.57 3.97
C ALA A 98 2.47 10.59 4.75
N ASP A 99 1.14 10.47 4.69
CA ASP A 99 0.22 11.35 5.41
C ASP A 99 0.37 11.20 6.94
N ILE A 100 0.51 9.97 7.44
CA ILE A 100 0.64 9.72 8.89
C ILE A 100 2.04 10.10 9.41
N GLU A 101 3.09 9.84 8.64
CA GLU A 101 4.47 10.16 9.02
C GLU A 101 4.85 11.63 8.72
N GLY A 102 3.97 12.40 8.09
CA GLY A 102 4.22 13.81 7.77
C GLY A 102 5.36 14.02 6.77
N TRP A 103 5.44 13.19 5.73
CA TRP A 103 6.47 13.35 4.70
C TRP A 103 6.29 14.66 3.93
N THR A 104 7.40 15.25 3.49
CA THR A 104 7.34 16.38 2.57
C THR A 104 6.86 15.94 1.19
N ASP A 105 6.27 16.87 0.45
CA ASP A 105 5.81 16.63 -0.92
C ASP A 105 6.97 16.19 -1.83
N GLU A 106 8.19 16.73 -1.65
CA GLU A 106 9.34 16.29 -2.45
C GLU A 106 9.69 14.83 -2.19
N ARG A 107 9.70 14.39 -0.92
CA ARG A 107 9.99 13.00 -0.56
C ARG A 107 8.93 12.06 -1.12
N ARG A 108 7.66 12.43 -0.99
CA ARG A 108 6.52 11.66 -1.51
C ARG A 108 6.61 11.54 -3.03
N ALA A 109 6.82 12.65 -3.73
CA ALA A 109 6.94 12.67 -5.19
C ALA A 109 8.15 11.87 -5.68
N HIS A 110 9.30 11.97 -5.00
CA HIS A 110 10.50 11.21 -5.32
C HIS A 110 10.23 9.70 -5.25
N LEU A 111 9.66 9.21 -4.14
CA LEU A 111 9.38 7.79 -3.97
C LEU A 111 8.34 7.28 -4.98
N LEU A 112 7.25 8.04 -5.19
CA LEU A 112 6.24 7.66 -6.19
C LEU A 112 6.83 7.63 -7.62
N GLY A 113 7.79 8.51 -7.92
CA GLY A 113 8.55 8.48 -9.17
C GLY A 113 9.48 7.26 -9.28
N LEU A 114 10.01 6.73 -8.18
CA LEU A 114 10.73 5.45 -8.17
C LEU A 114 9.77 4.29 -8.43
N VAL A 115 8.64 4.25 -7.72
CA VAL A 115 7.61 3.21 -7.89
C VAL A 115 7.08 3.15 -9.31
N ALA A 116 6.88 4.30 -9.96
CA ALA A 116 6.41 4.35 -11.35
C ALA A 116 7.39 3.72 -12.35
N ARG A 117 8.67 3.62 -12.00
CA ARG A 117 9.73 3.04 -12.84
C ARG A 117 10.24 1.71 -12.32
N GLN A 118 9.64 1.21 -11.23
CA GLN A 118 10.19 0.06 -10.55
C GLN A 118 9.93 -1.23 -11.32
N PRO A 119 10.76 -2.25 -11.11
CA PRO A 119 10.53 -3.53 -11.73
C PRO A 119 9.28 -4.21 -11.15
N ILE A 120 8.35 -4.73 -11.97
CA ILE A 120 7.11 -5.38 -11.51
C ILE A 120 7.36 -6.59 -10.60
N SER A 121 8.52 -7.26 -10.64
CA SER A 121 8.84 -8.33 -9.69
C SER A 121 8.88 -7.85 -8.26
N THR A 122 9.15 -6.56 -8.02
CA THR A 122 9.24 -5.99 -6.67
C THR A 122 7.89 -5.49 -6.16
N LEU A 123 6.88 -5.33 -7.02
CA LEU A 123 5.59 -4.73 -6.63
C LEU A 123 4.91 -5.44 -5.45
N ALA A 124 4.93 -6.76 -5.45
CA ALA A 124 4.30 -7.54 -4.39
C ALA A 124 5.05 -7.37 -3.05
N ASP A 125 6.38 -7.40 -3.09
CA ASP A 125 7.24 -7.29 -1.91
C ASP A 125 7.20 -5.87 -1.34
N ASP A 126 7.29 -4.84 -2.19
CA ASP A 126 7.18 -3.44 -1.79
C ASP A 126 5.80 -3.14 -1.20
N LEU A 127 4.73 -3.69 -1.79
CA LEU A 127 3.38 -3.56 -1.25
C LEU A 127 3.26 -4.24 0.12
N ALA A 128 3.85 -5.42 0.29
CA ALA A 128 3.87 -6.11 1.58
C ALA A 128 4.59 -5.28 2.65
N TYR A 129 5.77 -4.76 2.31
CA TYR A 129 6.55 -3.87 3.18
C TYR A 129 5.75 -2.64 3.63
N PHE A 130 5.12 -1.92 2.70
CA PHE A 130 4.35 -0.73 3.05
C PHE A 130 3.06 -1.04 3.83
N ARG A 131 2.42 -2.20 3.59
CA ARG A 131 1.29 -2.66 4.39
C ARG A 131 1.68 -2.99 5.83
N GLU A 132 2.83 -3.63 6.02
CA GLU A 132 3.39 -3.89 7.35
C GLU A 132 3.72 -2.58 8.06
N ARG A 133 4.39 -1.65 7.37
CA ARG A 133 4.71 -0.32 7.91
C ARG A 133 3.46 0.44 8.33
N LEU A 134 2.44 0.49 7.47
CA LEU A 134 1.16 1.13 7.78
C LEU A 134 0.50 0.50 9.01
N SER A 135 0.46 -0.83 9.07
CA SER A 135 -0.13 -1.57 10.19
C SER A 135 0.57 -1.25 11.52
N ALA A 136 1.90 -1.16 11.51
CA ALA A 136 2.70 -0.84 12.69
C ALA A 136 2.47 0.60 13.19
N ILE A 137 2.37 1.56 12.28
CA ILE A 137 2.10 2.97 12.62
C ILE A 137 0.69 3.10 13.20
N GLU A 138 -0.31 2.49 12.55
CA GLU A 138 -1.70 2.51 13.04
C GLU A 138 -1.84 1.85 14.42
N ALA A 139 -1.13 0.73 14.66
CA ALA A 139 -1.13 0.07 15.96
C ALA A 139 -0.55 0.97 17.06
N THR A 140 0.52 1.70 16.76
CA THR A 140 1.15 2.63 17.69
C THR A 140 0.22 3.82 18.00
N ALA A 141 -0.44 4.37 16.97
CA ALA A 141 -1.41 5.45 17.14
C ALA A 141 -2.60 5.03 18.02
N ARG A 142 -3.16 3.84 17.79
CA ARG A 142 -4.23 3.25 18.61
C ARG A 142 -3.80 3.04 20.05
N ALA A 143 -2.61 2.50 20.29
CA ALA A 143 -2.09 2.30 21.64
C ALA A 143 -1.92 3.62 22.40
N ALA A 144 -1.42 4.66 21.73
CA ALA A 144 -1.29 5.99 22.31
C ALA A 144 -2.66 6.61 22.66
N GLU A 145 -3.68 6.39 21.83
CA GLU A 145 -5.04 6.84 22.10
C GLU A 145 -5.69 6.15 23.29
N ILE A 146 -5.56 4.82 23.36
CA ILE A 146 -6.01 4.03 24.52
C ILE A 146 -5.31 4.53 25.79
N GLY A 147 -4.00 4.78 25.72
CA GLY A 147 -3.23 5.34 26.83
C GLY A 147 -3.74 6.72 27.29
N ARG A 148 -4.09 7.61 26.34
CA ARG A 148 -4.69 8.92 26.66
C ARG A 148 -6.04 8.78 27.34
N TYR A 149 -6.90 7.88 26.85
CA TYR A 149 -8.21 7.63 27.46
C TYR A 149 -8.07 7.07 28.88
N ALA A 150 -7.21 6.08 29.06
CA ALA A 150 -6.94 5.48 30.37
C ALA A 150 -6.38 6.50 31.37
N LEU A 151 -5.48 7.39 30.93
CA LEU A 151 -4.97 8.49 31.77
C LEU A 151 -6.08 9.48 32.13
N ALA A 152 -6.93 9.86 31.18
CA ALA A 152 -8.04 10.77 31.43
C ALA A 152 -9.08 10.19 32.41
N GLU A 153 -9.42 8.91 32.26
CA GLU A 153 -10.31 8.18 33.17
C GLU A 153 -9.70 8.09 34.58
N HIS A 154 -8.42 7.71 34.66
CA HIS A 154 -7.71 7.64 35.92
C HIS A 154 -7.58 9.02 36.59
N ASP A 155 -7.31 10.09 35.86
CA ASP A 155 -7.30 11.46 36.39
C ASP A 155 -8.69 11.93 36.85
N ALA A 156 -9.76 11.50 36.18
CA ALA A 156 -11.13 11.76 36.61
C ALA A 156 -11.44 11.06 37.94
N ILE A 157 -11.00 9.81 38.13
CA ILE A 157 -11.13 9.07 39.39
C ILE A 157 -10.31 9.75 40.51
N ARG A 158 -9.19 10.40 40.20
CA ARG A 158 -8.32 11.07 41.18
C ARG A 158 -8.77 12.46 41.64
N LYS A 159 -9.81 13.04 41.02
CA LYS A 159 -10.36 14.34 41.43
C LYS A 159 -11.52 14.12 42.40
N CYS A 160 -11.43 14.70 43.60
CA CYS A 160 -12.60 14.84 44.45
C CYS A 160 -13.62 15.78 43.77
N SER A 161 -14.85 15.30 43.60
CA SER A 161 -15.98 16.02 42.99
C SER A 161 -16.33 17.35 43.67
N THR A 162 -15.94 17.53 44.93
CA THR A 162 -16.30 18.70 45.74
C THR A 162 -15.33 19.88 45.63
N CYS A 163 -14.06 19.67 45.24
CA CYS A 163 -13.04 20.74 45.33
C CYS A 163 -11.95 20.78 44.24
N GLN A 164 -12.00 19.93 43.21
CA GLN A 164 -11.07 19.94 42.04
C GLN A 164 -9.55 19.87 42.32
N HIS A 165 -9.09 19.85 43.58
CA HIS A 165 -7.67 19.72 43.91
C HIS A 165 -7.18 18.28 43.67
N MET A 166 -5.98 18.17 43.09
CA MET A 166 -5.29 16.90 42.86
C MET A 166 -4.82 16.26 44.16
N THR A 167 -5.14 14.99 44.37
CA THR A 167 -4.20 14.03 45.02
C THR A 167 -4.82 12.65 45.00
N HIS A 168 -4.11 11.66 44.43
CA HIS A 168 -4.18 10.30 44.97
C HIS A 168 -2.85 9.57 44.71
N HIS A 169 -2.21 9.13 45.79
CA HIS A 169 -1.16 8.11 45.77
C HIS A 169 -1.80 6.72 45.81
N ALA A 170 -1.22 5.77 45.11
CA ALA A 170 -1.43 4.37 45.41
C ALA A 170 -0.72 4.06 46.74
N HIS A 171 -1.45 3.42 47.67
CA HIS A 171 -0.96 2.82 48.91
C HIS A 171 -0.31 3.79 49.94
N GLY A 172 -1.08 4.15 50.97
CA GLY A 172 -0.52 4.39 52.31
C GLY A 172 0.00 5.79 52.68
N VAL A 173 -0.23 6.84 51.89
CA VAL A 173 0.20 8.22 52.25
C VAL A 173 -1.02 9.13 52.51
N PRO A 174 -1.01 9.99 53.55
CA PRO A 174 -2.17 10.79 53.96
C PRO A 174 -2.61 11.82 52.91
N VAL A 175 -3.92 12.11 52.92
CA VAL A 175 -4.62 13.10 52.10
C VAL A 175 -3.93 14.47 52.21
N ARG A 176 -3.48 15.05 51.08
CA ARG A 176 -2.92 16.42 51.02
C ARG A 176 -3.93 17.48 50.56
N CYS A 177 -5.22 17.14 50.42
CA CYS A 177 -6.25 18.17 50.22
C CYS A 177 -6.38 18.99 51.51
N GLN A 178 -6.00 20.28 51.47
CA GLN A 178 -6.08 21.18 52.62
C GLN A 178 -7.50 21.28 53.20
N MET A 179 -8.53 21.17 52.36
CA MET A 179 -9.93 21.18 52.79
C MET A 179 -10.32 19.90 53.55
N GLY A 180 -9.89 18.73 53.06
CA GLY A 180 -10.09 17.46 53.76
C GLY A 180 -9.42 17.44 55.14
N LYS A 181 -8.21 18.03 55.23
CA LYS A 181 -7.49 18.23 56.49
C LYS A 181 -8.22 19.20 57.44
N ALA A 182 -8.71 20.34 56.93
CA ALA A 182 -9.42 21.33 57.72
C ALA A 182 -10.75 20.80 58.29
N LEU A 183 -11.42 19.90 57.57
CA LEU A 183 -12.66 19.25 58.00
C LEU A 183 -12.42 18.01 58.90
N GLY A 184 -11.17 17.70 59.24
CA GLY A 184 -10.82 16.55 60.10
C GLY A 184 -11.22 15.19 59.54
N ARG A 185 -11.48 15.09 58.23
CA ARG A 185 -11.97 13.87 57.61
C ARG A 185 -10.83 12.89 57.35
N ARG A 186 -11.04 11.61 57.69
CA ARG A 186 -10.10 10.55 57.32
C ARG A 186 -10.41 10.08 55.90
N HIS A 187 -9.40 9.58 55.19
CA HIS A 187 -9.46 9.13 53.78
C HIS A 187 -10.71 8.29 53.42
N HIS A 188 -11.22 7.52 54.38
CA HIS A 188 -12.34 6.59 54.18
C HIS A 188 -13.72 7.22 54.44
N ASP A 189 -13.80 8.37 55.14
CA ASP A 189 -15.06 9.07 55.47
C ASP A 189 -15.61 9.90 54.28
N TRP A 190 -14.88 9.92 53.15
CA TRP A 190 -15.22 10.69 51.94
C TRP A 190 -15.58 9.82 50.74
N LEU A 191 -15.50 8.50 50.89
CA LEU A 191 -15.86 7.52 49.87
C LEU A 191 -17.27 6.93 50.07
N ASP A 192 -17.94 7.28 51.18
CA ASP A 192 -19.34 6.94 51.41
C ASP A 192 -20.23 8.01 50.77
N ALA A 193 -20.56 7.83 49.49
CA ALA A 193 -21.66 8.54 48.85
C ALA A 193 -22.96 7.74 49.09
N PRO A 194 -24.14 8.39 49.21
CA PRO A 194 -25.40 7.70 49.50
C PRO A 194 -25.71 6.54 48.55
N ASP A 195 -25.25 6.67 47.30
CA ASP A 195 -25.62 5.78 46.20
C ASP A 195 -24.43 5.01 45.61
N THR A 196 -23.25 5.05 46.24
CA THR A 196 -22.03 4.40 45.71
C THR A 196 -21.35 3.59 46.79
N LEU A 197 -21.31 2.26 46.60
CA LEU A 197 -20.68 1.34 47.54
C LEU A 197 -19.15 1.51 47.49
N ASN A 198 -18.54 1.82 48.63
CA ASN A 198 -17.09 1.85 48.78
C ASN A 198 -16.52 0.41 48.77
N THR A 199 -15.82 0.03 47.71
CA THR A 199 -15.25 -1.31 47.54
C THR A 199 -13.81 -1.44 48.07
N CYS A 200 -13.30 -0.43 48.78
CA CYS A 200 -11.97 -0.46 49.37
C CYS A 200 -11.88 -1.53 50.49
N LYS A 201 -10.94 -2.48 50.35
CA LYS A 201 -10.72 -3.57 51.34
C LYS A 201 -10.34 -3.11 52.75
N GLN A 202 -9.97 -1.84 52.93
CA GLN A 202 -9.62 -1.24 54.22
C GLN A 202 -10.76 -0.38 54.80
N HIS A 203 -11.90 -0.31 54.11
CA HIS A 203 -13.08 0.40 54.61
C HIS A 203 -13.75 -0.44 55.70
N HIS A 204 -13.89 0.16 56.88
CA HIS A 204 -14.68 -0.38 57.98
C HIS A 204 -15.82 0.62 58.24
N PRO A 205 -17.01 0.40 57.67
CA PRO A 205 -18.12 1.34 57.82
C PRO A 205 -18.44 1.50 59.30
N ARG A 206 -18.55 2.74 59.77
CA ARG A 206 -19.07 3.02 61.10
C ARG A 206 -20.54 2.65 61.08
N ARG A 207 -20.89 1.52 61.72
CA ARG A 207 -22.28 1.19 62.02
C ARG A 207 -22.78 2.25 62.99
N GLY A 208 -23.63 3.14 62.49
CA GLY A 208 -24.48 4.01 63.29
C GLY A 208 -25.62 3.21 63.92
#